data_AF-A0A2Z6MZE1-F1
#
_entry.id   AF-A0A2Z6MZE1-F1
#
_cell.length_a   1.000
_cell.length_b   1.000
_cell.length_c   1.000
_cell.angle_alpha   90.00
_cell.angle_beta   90.00
_cell.angle_gamma   90.00
#
_symmetry.space_group_name_H-M   'P 1'
#
loop_
_entity.id
_entity.type
_entity.pdbx_description
1 polymer ?
#
loop_
_entity_poly.entity_id
_entity_poly.type
_entity_poly.pdbx_seq_one_letter_code
_entity_poly.pdbx_strand_id
1 'polypeptide(L)'
;MSRTHIQIDVKWCPPKENWICINTDGAVQQDVAGCGGVIRDQIGKWIAGFVKNMRFSKDYISELWGAYEVLKFARSKGFTMVELRMDSSVVVGSIKGEKVVL
;
A
#
# COMPACT_ATOMS: atom_id res chain seq x y z
N MET A 1 -16.33 -26.75 5.16
CA MET A 1 -15.07 -26.78 4.37
C MET A 1 -13.93 -26.47 5.32
N SER A 2 -12.99 -27.40 5.50
CA SER A 2 -11.80 -27.18 6.34
C SER A 2 -10.88 -26.18 5.64
N ARG A 3 -10.57 -25.05 6.29
CA ARG A 3 -9.52 -24.12 5.82
C ARG A 3 -8.18 -24.77 6.09
N THR A 4 -7.51 -25.25 5.04
CA THR A 4 -6.13 -25.72 5.14
C THR A 4 -5.23 -24.51 5.37
N HIS A 5 -4.57 -24.47 6.53
CA HIS A 5 -3.60 -23.42 6.84
C HIS A 5 -2.24 -23.83 6.27
N ILE A 6 -1.67 -23.01 5.39
CA ILE A 6 -0.33 -23.19 4.84
C ILE A 6 0.56 -22.11 5.44
N GLN A 7 1.64 -22.51 6.10
CA GLN A 7 2.66 -21.58 6.58
C GLN A 7 3.68 -21.35 5.46
N ILE A 8 3.97 -20.09 5.19
CA ILE A 8 4.92 -19.67 4.16
C ILE A 8 5.92 -18.73 4.84
N ASP A 9 7.21 -19.03 4.71
CA ASP A 9 8.26 -18.13 5.19
C ASP A 9 8.42 -16.98 4.19
N VAL A 10 8.05 -15.78 4.62
CA VAL A 10 8.13 -14.56 3.79
C VAL A 10 9.28 -13.69 4.29
N LYS A 11 10.26 -13.45 3.43
CA LYS A 11 11.34 -12.50 3.68
C LYS A 11 11.05 -11.18 2.96
N TRP A 12 11.23 -10.06 3.65
CA TRP A 12 11.22 -8.76 3.00
C TRP A 12 12.42 -8.65 2.05
N CYS A 13 12.13 -8.32 0.78
CA CYS A 13 13.16 -8.05 -0.22
C CYS A 13 13.26 -6.54 -0.48
N PRO A 14 14.48 -5.98 -0.60
CA PRO A 14 14.66 -4.60 -1.01
C PRO A 14 14.12 -4.32 -2.41
N PRO A 15 13.73 -3.07 -2.71
CA PRO A 15 13.36 -2.67 -4.06
C PRO A 15 14.61 -2.63 -4.96
N LYS A 16 14.42 -2.31 -6.25
CA LYS A 16 15.52 -2.09 -7.19
C LYS A 16 16.44 -0.94 -6.73
N GLU A 17 17.69 -0.96 -7.18
CA GLU A 17 18.65 0.11 -6.89
C GLU A 17 18.10 1.47 -7.34
N ASN A 18 18.27 2.50 -6.50
CA ASN A 18 17.73 3.86 -6.66
C ASN A 18 16.20 3.99 -6.53
N TRP A 19 15.50 2.95 -6.10
CA TRP A 19 14.06 3.00 -5.82
C TRP A 19 13.80 3.08 -4.33
N ILE A 20 12.73 3.80 -3.96
CA ILE A 20 12.15 3.68 -2.63
C ILE A 20 11.04 2.63 -2.63
N CYS A 21 10.91 1.89 -1.53
CA CYS A 21 9.81 0.95 -1.32
C CYS A 21 8.72 1.62 -0.49
N ILE A 22 7.49 1.54 -0.97
CA ILE A 22 6.32 2.07 -0.27
C ILE A 22 5.34 0.94 -0.01
N ASN A 23 5.03 0.69 1.25
CA ASN A 23 3.99 -0.24 1.66
C ASN A 23 2.77 0.57 2.11
N THR A 24 1.57 0.25 1.62
CA THR A 24 0.32 0.86 2.09
C THR A 24 -0.68 -0.19 2.51
N ASP A 25 -1.56 0.18 3.43
CA ASP A 25 -2.65 -0.64 3.93
C ASP A 25 -3.85 0.26 4.27
N GLY A 26 -5.05 -0.22 3.94
CA GLY A 26 -6.33 0.37 4.29
C GLY A 26 -6.99 -0.42 5.41
N ALA A 27 -7.48 0.26 6.42
CA ALA A 27 -8.17 -0.37 7.54
C ALA A 27 -9.58 0.18 7.68
N VAL A 28 -10.56 -0.70 7.86
CA VAL A 28 -11.95 -0.34 8.13
C VAL A 28 -12.42 -1.01 9.40
N GLN A 29 -13.03 -0.23 10.28
CA GLN A 29 -13.69 -0.71 11.49
C GLN A 29 -15.09 -0.13 11.56
N GLN A 30 -16.10 -1.01 11.53
CA GLN A 30 -17.51 -0.64 11.41
C GLN A 30 -17.72 0.19 10.14
N ASP A 31 -17.82 1.52 10.25
CA ASP A 31 -17.96 2.45 9.14
C ASP A 31 -16.80 3.45 9.06
N VAL A 32 -15.82 3.33 9.95
CA VAL A 32 -14.66 4.21 10.01
C VAL A 32 -13.50 3.60 9.24
N ALA A 33 -13.09 4.33 8.20
CA ALA A 33 -11.97 3.95 7.39
C ALA A 33 -10.74 4.81 7.68
N GLY A 34 -9.58 4.18 7.59
CA GLY A 34 -8.29 4.82 7.59
C GLY A 34 -7.37 4.17 6.57
N CYS A 35 -6.29 4.86 6.25
CA CYS A 35 -5.19 4.27 5.51
C CYS A 35 -3.88 4.74 6.09
N GLY A 36 -2.85 3.95 5.86
CA GLY A 36 -1.51 4.31 6.25
C GLY A 36 -0.49 3.69 5.32
N GLY A 37 0.75 4.03 5.58
CA GLY A 37 1.84 3.41 4.88
C GLY A 37 3.20 3.82 5.37
N VAL A 38 4.17 3.06 4.90
CA VAL A 38 5.57 3.09 5.31
C VAL A 38 6.42 3.26 4.07
N ILE A 39 7.36 4.19 4.13
CA ILE A 39 8.31 4.49 3.07
C ILE A 39 9.70 4.10 3.56
N ARG A 40 10.39 3.28 2.78
CA ARG A 40 11.73 2.79 3.05
C ARG A 40 12.65 3.05 1.86
N ASP A 41 13.94 3.23 2.13
CA ASP A 41 14.95 3.33 1.09
C ASP A 41 15.28 1.94 0.49
N GLN A 42 16.24 1.91 -0.45
CA GLN A 42 16.65 0.69 -1.13
C GLN A 42 17.29 -0.37 -0.23
N ILE A 43 17.74 -0.02 0.98
CA ILE A 43 18.28 -0.98 1.96
C ILE A 43 17.28 -1.30 3.09
N GLY A 44 16.05 -0.80 2.99
CA GLY A 44 14.99 -1.03 3.96
C GLY A 44 15.01 -0.08 5.15
N LYS A 45 15.85 0.96 5.14
CA LYS A 45 15.87 1.97 6.20
C LYS A 45 14.60 2.81 6.11
N TRP A 46 14.02 3.10 7.28
CA TRP A 46 12.88 4.00 7.40
C TRP A 46 13.21 5.40 6.85
N ILE A 47 12.36 5.89 5.94
CA ILE A 47 12.38 7.28 5.47
C ILE A 47 11.26 8.07 6.15
N ALA A 48 10.02 7.59 6.04
CA ALA A 48 8.83 8.28 6.51
C ALA A 48 7.63 7.31 6.59
N GLY A 49 6.57 7.77 7.25
CA GLY A 49 5.28 7.08 7.27
C GLY A 49 4.15 8.09 7.30
N PHE A 50 2.95 7.63 6.97
CA PHE A 50 1.75 8.44 7.02
C PHE A 50 0.56 7.63 7.54
N VAL A 51 -0.40 8.36 8.09
CA VAL A 51 -1.72 7.85 8.45
C VAL A 51 -2.77 8.89 8.08
N LYS A 52 -3.94 8.46 7.63
CA LYS A 52 -5.06 9.33 7.29
C LYS A 52 -6.36 8.69 7.74
N ASN A 53 -7.16 9.45 8.50
CA ASN A 53 -8.54 9.10 8.78
C ASN A 53 -9.44 9.60 7.63
N MET A 54 -10.29 8.71 7.11
CA MET A 54 -11.20 9.00 5.99
C MET A 54 -12.67 9.06 6.40
N ARG A 55 -12.95 8.98 7.70
CA ARG A 55 -14.29 8.99 8.34
C ARG A 55 -15.25 7.91 7.85
N PHE A 56 -15.72 7.98 6.60
CA PHE A 56 -16.63 7.01 5.99
C PHE A 56 -16.08 6.58 4.64
N SER A 57 -15.72 5.31 4.52
CA SER A 57 -15.26 4.73 3.26
C SER A 57 -15.34 3.21 3.29
N LYS A 58 -15.48 2.60 2.11
CA LYS A 58 -15.34 1.15 1.92
C LYS A 58 -13.86 0.75 1.87
N ASP A 59 -13.56 -0.50 2.18
CA ASP A 59 -12.21 -1.10 2.19
C ASP A 59 -11.41 -0.77 0.92
N TYR A 60 -12.03 -0.97 -0.25
CA TYR A 60 -11.42 -0.65 -1.55
C TYR A 60 -11.03 0.83 -1.70
N ILE A 61 -11.87 1.74 -1.21
CA ILE A 61 -11.62 3.18 -1.32
C ILE A 61 -10.53 3.60 -0.32
N SER A 62 -10.45 2.98 0.87
CA SER A 62 -9.35 3.26 1.81
C SER A 62 -7.98 2.89 1.26
N GLU A 63 -7.88 1.73 0.61
CA GLU A 63 -6.65 1.29 -0.05
C GLU A 63 -6.19 2.27 -1.14
N LEU A 64 -7.12 2.65 -2.03
CA LEU A 64 -6.86 3.63 -3.09
C LEU A 64 -6.40 4.97 -2.56
N TRP A 65 -7.01 5.46 -1.47
CA TRP A 65 -6.57 6.68 -0.82
C TRP A 65 -5.19 6.54 -0.21
N GLY A 66 -4.86 5.38 0.37
CA GLY A 66 -3.51 5.07 0.84
C GLY A 66 -2.48 5.21 -0.28
N ALA A 67 -2.74 4.60 -1.43
CA ALA A 67 -1.90 4.72 -2.62
C ALA A 67 -1.78 6.19 -3.09
N TYR A 68 -2.88 6.92 -3.16
CA TYR A 68 -2.88 8.32 -3.59
C TYR A 68 -2.05 9.21 -2.67
N GLU A 69 -2.27 9.16 -1.35
CA GLU A 69 -1.58 10.03 -0.38
C GLU A 69 -0.08 9.78 -0.38
N VAL A 70 0.33 8.52 -0.44
CA VAL A 70 1.75 8.18 -0.38
C VAL A 70 2.49 8.53 -1.67
N LEU A 71 1.84 8.37 -2.84
CA LEU A 71 2.43 8.77 -4.11
C LEU A 71 2.54 10.30 -4.21
N LYS A 72 1.52 11.03 -3.72
CA LYS A 72 1.57 12.48 -3.60
C LYS A 72 2.70 12.93 -2.68
N PHE A 73 2.87 12.28 -1.52
CA PHE A 73 3.99 12.54 -0.62
C PHE A 73 5.33 12.27 -1.31
N ALA A 74 5.51 11.10 -1.92
CA ALA A 74 6.74 10.72 -2.59
C ALA A 74 7.15 11.75 -3.67
N ARG A 75 6.18 12.16 -4.50
CA ARG A 75 6.37 13.21 -5.49
C ARG A 75 6.76 14.55 -4.87
N SER A 76 6.13 14.96 -3.77
CA SER A 76 6.46 16.20 -3.06
C SER A 76 7.88 16.23 -2.48
N LYS A 77 8.47 15.06 -2.26
CA LYS A 77 9.85 14.88 -1.78
C LYS A 77 10.86 14.68 -2.91
N GLY A 78 10.42 14.71 -4.18
CA GLY A 78 11.28 14.53 -5.34
C GLY A 78 11.61 13.06 -5.66
N PHE A 79 10.95 12.10 -5.02
CA PHE A 79 11.11 10.69 -5.39
C PHE A 79 10.36 10.40 -6.68
N THR A 80 11.08 9.94 -7.69
CA THR A 80 10.53 9.60 -9.02
C THR A 80 10.54 8.09 -9.29
N MET A 81 11.38 7.34 -8.58
CA MET A 81 11.52 5.88 -8.70
C MET A 81 10.92 5.21 -7.46
N VAL A 82 9.71 4.68 -7.60
CA VAL A 82 8.88 4.22 -6.48
C VAL A 82 8.33 2.82 -6.74
N GLU A 83 8.57 1.91 -5.81
CA GLU A 83 7.92 0.60 -5.79
C GLU A 83 6.78 0.61 -4.78
N LEU A 84 5.54 0.72 -5.26
CA LEU A 84 4.32 0.65 -4.44
C LEU A 84 3.91 -0.81 -4.23
N ARG A 85 3.82 -1.24 -2.97
CA ARG A 85 3.42 -2.56 -2.52
C ARG A 85 2.13 -2.46 -1.71
N MET A 86 1.10 -3.17 -2.17
CA MET A 86 -0.22 -3.25 -1.55
C MET A 86 -0.64 -4.72 -1.48
N ASP A 87 -1.43 -5.09 -0.50
CA ASP A 87 -2.02 -6.43 -0.36
C ASP A 87 -3.40 -6.55 -1.04
N SER A 88 -4.02 -5.43 -1.41
CA SER A 88 -5.25 -5.40 -2.21
C SER A 88 -4.99 -5.64 -3.70
N SER A 89 -5.16 -6.89 -4.14
CA SER A 89 -5.04 -7.28 -5.55
C SER A 89 -6.03 -6.52 -6.47
N VAL A 90 -7.21 -6.19 -5.96
CA VAL A 90 -8.26 -5.41 -6.63
C VAL A 90 -7.77 -4.00 -6.98
N VAL A 91 -7.06 -3.36 -6.06
CA VAL A 91 -6.52 -2.00 -6.25
C VAL A 91 -5.32 -2.03 -7.16
N VAL A 92 -4.43 -3.02 -6.99
CA VAL A 92 -3.27 -3.23 -7.87
C VAL A 92 -3.72 -3.44 -9.31
N GLY A 93 -4.73 -4.28 -9.54
CA GLY A 93 -5.31 -4.50 -10.88
C GLY A 93 -5.91 -3.22 -11.47
N SER A 94 -6.67 -2.47 -10.66
CA SER A 94 -7.27 -1.20 -11.09
C SER A 94 -6.22 -0.18 -11.54
N ILE A 95 -5.11 -0.05 -10.80
CA ILE A 95 -4.02 0.87 -11.13
C ILE A 95 -3.29 0.44 -12.42
N LYS A 96 -3.18 -0.86 -12.66
CA LYS A 96 -2.58 -1.43 -13.88
C LYS A 96 -3.48 -1.33 -15.11
N GLY A 97 -4.73 -0.86 -14.94
CA GLY A 97 -5.73 -0.82 -16.01
C GLY A 97 -6.32 -2.20 -16.34
N GLU A 98 -6.22 -3.16 -15.42
CA GLU A 98 -6.85 -4.47 -15.55
C GLU A 98 -8.36 -4.37 -15.29
N LYS A 99 -9.15 -5.26 -15.90
CA LYS A 99 -10.59 -5.30 -15.65
C LYS A 99 -10.83 -5.84 -14.25
N VAL A 100 -11.34 -5.00 -13.35
CA VAL A 100 -11.59 -5.36 -11.95
C VAL A 100 -13.07 -5.70 -11.74
N VAL A 101 -13.32 -6.81 -11.05
CA VAL A 101 -14.64 -7.20 -10.54
C VAL A 101 -14.62 -6.92 -9.03
N LEU A 102 -15.44 -5.97 -8.59
CA LEU A 102 -15.57 -5.54 -7.19
C LEU A 102 -16.54 -6.43 -6.42
#